data_AF-Q4RX30-F1
#
_entry.id   AF-Q4RX30-F1
#
_cell.length_a   1.000
_cell.length_b   1.000
_cell.length_c   1.000
_cell.angle_alpha   90.00
_cell.angle_beta   90.00
_cell.angle_gamma   90.00
#
_symmetry.space_group_name_H-M   'P 1'
#
loop_
_entity.id
_entity.type
_entity.pdbx_description
1 polymer ?
#
loop_
_entity_poly.entity_id
_entity_poly.type
_entity_poly.pdbx_seq_one_letter_code
_entity_poly.pdbx_strand_id
1 'polypeptide(L)'
;MGPRMVNLSECMDPKRLAESSVDLNLKLMRWRLVPSLDLEKVVNTKCLLLGAGTLGCNVARTLMGWGVRHITFVDNAKISYSNPVRQPLYEFEDCLGGGKSKAMAAVERLTKIFPGVSAVGYNMSIPMPGHPVSFSQATLLQAQKDVEQLEKLVSEHDVVFLLMDTRESRWLPTVIAASKRKDRLCSPTSRGTSWDVTFVMMLWHQEM
;
A
#
# COMPACT_ATOMS: atom_id res chain seq x y z
N MET A 1 10.93 -49.98 11.68
CA MET A 1 11.22 -48.88 10.73
C MET A 1 9.98 -48.02 10.62
N GLY A 2 10.05 -46.74 10.99
CA GLY A 2 8.92 -45.81 10.86
C GLY A 2 8.80 -45.26 9.42
N PRO A 3 7.63 -44.71 9.05
CA PRO A 3 7.43 -44.08 7.75
C PRO A 3 8.32 -42.84 7.58
N ARG A 4 8.85 -42.64 6.37
CA ARG A 4 9.57 -41.41 6.00
C ARG A 4 8.57 -40.39 5.42
N MET A 5 8.57 -39.18 5.96
CA MET A 5 7.76 -38.07 5.48
C MET A 5 8.66 -37.05 4.79
N VAL A 6 8.23 -36.55 3.63
CA VAL A 6 8.94 -35.50 2.87
C VAL A 6 7.93 -34.39 2.53
N ASN A 7 8.33 -33.14 2.75
CA ASN A 7 7.52 -31.98 2.38
C ASN A 7 7.87 -31.55 0.94
N LEU A 8 6.93 -31.72 0.01
CA LEU A 8 7.10 -31.36 -1.40
C LEU A 8 6.45 -30.03 -1.77
N SER A 9 5.93 -29.27 -0.80
CA SER A 9 5.22 -28.02 -1.06
C SER A 9 6.07 -26.98 -1.80
N GLU A 10 7.38 -26.94 -1.56
CA GLU A 10 8.28 -26.03 -2.28
C GLU A 10 8.32 -26.28 -3.79
N CYS A 11 8.08 -27.53 -4.23
CA CYS A 11 8.12 -27.92 -5.64
C CYS A 11 6.73 -28.13 -6.25
N MET A 12 5.69 -28.32 -5.44
CA MET A 12 4.36 -28.72 -5.89
C MET A 12 3.24 -27.74 -5.55
N ASP A 13 3.42 -26.83 -4.58
CA ASP A 13 2.42 -25.81 -4.26
C ASP A 13 2.58 -24.62 -5.22
N PRO A 14 1.59 -24.34 -6.11
CA PRO A 14 1.68 -23.23 -7.04
C PRO A 14 1.88 -21.87 -6.38
N LYS A 15 1.39 -21.68 -5.15
CA LYS A 15 1.57 -20.42 -4.41
C LYS A 15 3.03 -20.23 -4.00
N ARG A 16 3.65 -21.28 -3.43
CA ARG A 16 5.07 -21.25 -3.04
C ARG A 16 5.99 -21.15 -4.26
N LEU A 17 5.62 -21.78 -5.36
CA LEU A 17 6.35 -21.65 -6.63
C LEU A 17 6.28 -20.21 -7.16
N ALA A 18 5.12 -19.55 -7.09
CA ALA A 18 4.97 -18.15 -7.47
C ALA A 18 5.79 -17.22 -6.57
N GLU A 19 5.74 -17.42 -5.24
CA GLU A 19 6.56 -16.68 -4.26
C GLU A 19 8.05 -16.82 -4.57
N SER A 20 8.53 -18.05 -4.73
CA SER A 20 9.93 -18.35 -5.03
C SER A 20 10.38 -17.74 -6.36
N SER A 21 9.51 -17.72 -7.37
CA SER A 21 9.80 -17.15 -8.69
C SER A 21 9.96 -15.63 -8.63
N VAL A 22 9.12 -14.93 -7.85
CA VAL A 22 9.22 -13.49 -7.62
C VAL A 22 10.51 -13.16 -6.87
N ASP A 23 10.80 -13.89 -5.79
CA ASP A 23 12.00 -13.66 -4.99
C ASP A 23 13.29 -13.92 -5.79
N LEU A 24 13.28 -14.94 -6.67
CA LEU A 24 14.41 -15.23 -7.55
C LEU A 24 14.68 -14.07 -8.50
N ASN A 25 13.65 -13.42 -9.06
CA ASN A 25 13.82 -12.28 -9.96
C ASN A 25 14.58 -11.14 -9.26
N LEU A 26 14.20 -10.83 -8.02
CA LEU A 26 14.86 -9.80 -7.20
C LEU A 26 16.29 -10.19 -6.80
N LYS A 27 16.51 -11.46 -6.43
CA LYS A 27 17.85 -12.00 -6.13
C LYS A 27 18.78 -11.89 -7.34
N LEU A 28 18.28 -12.16 -8.55
CA LEU A 28 19.06 -12.00 -9.79
C LEU A 28 19.47 -10.55 -10.03
N MET A 29 18.61 -9.57 -9.75
CA MET A 29 18.97 -8.15 -9.82
C MET A 29 20.08 -7.80 -8.82
N ARG A 30 19.95 -8.25 -7.56
CA ARG A 30 20.98 -8.07 -6.53
C ARG A 30 22.31 -8.66 -6.97
N TRP A 31 22.33 -9.91 -7.40
CA TRP A 31 23.57 -10.60 -7.77
C TRP A 31 24.26 -10.01 -9.00
N ARG A 32 23.49 -9.55 -10.00
CA ARG A 32 24.04 -9.10 -11.28
C ARG A 32 24.32 -7.61 -11.36
N LEU A 33 23.53 -6.78 -10.67
CA LEU A 33 23.53 -5.33 -10.86
C LEU A 33 23.91 -4.58 -9.58
N VAL A 34 23.27 -4.90 -8.46
CA VAL A 34 23.44 -4.14 -7.20
C VAL A 34 23.64 -5.09 -6.01
N PRO A 35 24.87 -5.60 -5.78
CA PRO A 35 25.12 -6.57 -4.72
C PRO A 35 24.83 -6.06 -3.30
N SER A 36 24.95 -4.74 -3.09
CA SER A 36 24.65 -4.09 -1.80
C SER A 36 23.16 -4.02 -1.48
N LEU A 37 22.27 -4.23 -2.46
CA LEU A 37 20.82 -4.10 -2.27
C LEU A 37 20.31 -5.06 -1.18
N ASP A 38 19.81 -4.49 -0.08
CA ASP A 38 19.16 -5.23 0.99
C ASP A 38 17.70 -5.58 0.65
N LEU A 39 17.53 -6.73 0.01
CA LEU A 39 16.21 -7.25 -0.35
C LEU A 39 15.35 -7.61 0.86
N GLU A 40 15.94 -8.04 1.97
CA GLU A 40 15.17 -8.45 3.16
C GLU A 40 14.49 -7.23 3.79
N LYS A 41 15.18 -6.09 3.83
CA LYS A 41 14.61 -4.81 4.28
C LYS A 41 13.44 -4.39 3.39
N VAL A 42 13.56 -4.52 2.06
CA VAL A 42 12.47 -4.17 1.13
C VAL A 42 11.25 -5.07 1.33
N VAL A 43 11.46 -6.39 1.37
CA VAL A 43 10.39 -7.40 1.50
C VAL A 43 9.58 -7.20 2.80
N ASN A 44 10.27 -6.95 3.92
CA ASN A 44 9.67 -6.80 5.24
C ASN A 44 9.08 -5.40 5.52
N THR A 45 9.32 -4.41 4.65
CA THR A 45 8.81 -3.05 4.85
C THR A 45 7.28 -3.03 4.82
N LYS A 46 6.66 -2.45 5.85
CA LYS A 46 5.21 -2.22 5.91
C LYS A 46 4.85 -0.89 5.28
N CYS A 47 4.06 -0.93 4.22
CA CYS A 47 3.67 0.26 3.46
C CYS A 47 2.21 0.62 3.71
N LEU A 48 1.98 1.85 4.19
CA LEU A 48 0.64 2.45 4.30
C LEU A 48 0.37 3.34 3.09
N LEU A 49 -0.66 3.02 2.31
CA LEU A 49 -1.11 3.76 1.14
C LEU A 49 -2.39 4.54 1.50
N LEU A 50 -2.23 5.85 1.73
CA LEU A 50 -3.36 6.75 1.98
C LEU A 50 -3.94 7.21 0.63
N GLY A 51 -4.96 6.51 0.16
CA GLY A 51 -5.59 6.66 -1.14
C GLY A 51 -5.42 5.42 -2.01
N ALA A 52 -6.53 4.89 -2.52
CA ALA A 52 -6.62 3.76 -3.44
C ALA A 52 -7.11 4.21 -4.83
N GLY A 53 -6.81 5.46 -5.19
CA GLY A 53 -7.03 6.01 -6.53
C GLY A 53 -5.96 5.59 -7.53
N THR A 54 -5.76 6.39 -8.59
CA THR A 54 -4.80 6.07 -9.66
C THR A 54 -3.38 5.90 -9.12
N LEU A 55 -2.94 6.81 -8.25
CA LEU A 55 -1.62 6.73 -7.63
C LEU A 55 -1.50 5.50 -6.72
N GLY A 56 -2.47 5.30 -5.82
CA GLY A 56 -2.52 4.13 -4.92
C GLY A 56 -2.39 2.80 -5.65
N CYS A 57 -3.16 2.63 -6.72
CA CYS A 57 -3.14 1.41 -7.52
C CYS A 57 -1.78 1.16 -8.18
N ASN A 58 -1.18 2.19 -8.78
CA ASN A 58 0.12 2.04 -9.46
C ASN A 58 1.25 1.81 -8.46
N VAL A 59 1.32 2.61 -7.39
CA VAL A 59 2.32 2.44 -6.32
C VAL A 59 2.23 1.04 -5.72
N ALA A 60 1.03 0.54 -5.43
CA ALA A 60 0.88 -0.82 -4.91
C ALA A 60 1.41 -1.91 -5.85
N ARG A 61 1.16 -1.80 -7.16
CA ARG A 61 1.72 -2.73 -8.14
C ARG A 61 3.24 -2.64 -8.23
N THR A 62 3.80 -1.43 -8.19
CA THR A 62 5.24 -1.22 -8.14
C THR A 62 5.86 -1.84 -6.88
N LEU A 63 5.30 -1.57 -5.70
CA LEU A 63 5.77 -2.11 -4.42
C LEU A 63 5.77 -3.65 -4.42
N MET A 64 4.69 -4.26 -4.89
CA MET A 64 4.58 -5.71 -5.03
C MET A 64 5.63 -6.28 -6.01
N GLY A 65 5.92 -5.57 -7.10
CA GLY A 65 6.99 -5.91 -8.05
C GLY A 65 8.39 -5.85 -7.42
N TRP A 66 8.61 -4.94 -6.48
CA TRP A 66 9.83 -4.85 -5.67
C TRP A 66 9.89 -5.83 -4.50
N GLY A 67 8.88 -6.69 -4.35
CA GLY A 67 8.85 -7.73 -3.31
C GLY A 67 8.25 -7.30 -1.98
N VAL A 68 7.73 -6.07 -1.85
CA VAL A 68 7.03 -5.63 -0.63
C VAL A 68 5.82 -6.52 -0.40
N ARG A 69 5.72 -7.10 0.81
CA ARG A 69 4.64 -8.04 1.16
C ARG A 69 3.53 -7.42 1.99
N HIS A 70 3.81 -6.36 2.74
CA HIS A 70 2.84 -5.78 3.67
C HIS A 70 2.32 -4.43 3.15
N ILE A 71 1.07 -4.43 2.66
CA ILE A 71 0.45 -3.25 2.05
C ILE A 71 -0.90 -2.98 2.69
N THR A 72 -1.08 -1.79 3.27
CA THR A 72 -2.37 -1.37 3.83
C THR A 72 -2.94 -0.20 3.06
N PHE A 73 -4.19 -0.31 2.60
CA PHE A 73 -4.92 0.76 1.95
C PHE A 73 -5.85 1.49 2.91
N VAL A 74 -5.95 2.80 2.73
CA VAL A 74 -6.96 3.64 3.37
C VAL A 74 -7.66 4.47 2.29
N ASP A 75 -8.97 4.29 2.11
CA ASP A 75 -9.78 5.03 1.13
C ASP A 75 -11.26 4.92 1.52
N ASN A 76 -12.03 6.02 1.47
CA ASN A 76 -13.46 6.03 1.81
C ASN A 76 -14.39 5.91 0.59
N ALA A 77 -13.84 5.93 -0.63
CA ALA A 77 -14.62 6.02 -1.85
C ALA A 77 -15.01 4.64 -2.38
N LYS A 78 -16.05 4.66 -3.21
CA LYS A 78 -16.47 3.52 -4.01
C LYS A 78 -15.95 3.63 -5.44
N ILE A 79 -15.82 2.51 -6.12
CA ILE A 79 -15.39 2.44 -7.51
C ILE A 79 -16.53 2.93 -8.41
N SER A 80 -16.24 3.92 -9.27
CA SER A 80 -17.18 4.40 -10.28
C SER A 80 -16.77 3.95 -11.69
N TYR A 81 -17.70 3.96 -12.65
CA TYR A 81 -17.48 3.48 -14.02
C TYR A 81 -16.27 4.07 -14.75
N SER A 82 -15.88 5.31 -14.43
CA SER A 82 -14.70 5.93 -15.05
C SER A 82 -13.37 5.47 -14.45
N ASN A 83 -13.39 4.73 -13.34
CA ASN A 83 -12.20 4.39 -12.56
C ASN A 83 -11.36 3.29 -13.21
N PRO A 84 -11.90 2.15 -13.68
CA PRO A 84 -11.10 1.02 -14.17
C PRO A 84 -10.06 1.39 -15.24
N VAL A 85 -10.39 2.29 -16.16
CA VAL A 85 -9.48 2.74 -17.23
C VAL A 85 -8.26 3.52 -16.73
N ARG A 86 -8.29 4.03 -15.49
CA ARG A 86 -7.21 4.83 -14.88
C ARG A 86 -6.70 4.29 -13.55
N GLN A 87 -7.33 3.26 -12.99
CA GLN A 87 -7.03 2.66 -11.70
C GLN A 87 -6.83 1.15 -11.91
N PRO A 88 -5.58 0.70 -12.16
CA PRO A 88 -5.30 -0.63 -12.71
C PRO A 88 -5.59 -1.81 -11.76
N LEU A 89 -6.14 -1.56 -10.57
CA LEU A 89 -6.59 -2.63 -9.68
C LEU A 89 -8.09 -2.96 -9.83
N TYR A 90 -8.85 -2.18 -10.61
CA TYR A 90 -10.30 -2.33 -10.70
C TYR A 90 -10.74 -2.77 -12.09
N GLU A 91 -11.78 -3.58 -12.15
CA GLU A 91 -12.44 -3.98 -13.39
C GLU A 91 -13.86 -3.39 -13.48
N PHE A 92 -14.47 -3.54 -14.65
CA PHE A 92 -15.84 -3.09 -14.88
C PHE A 92 -16.83 -3.70 -13.88
N GLU A 93 -16.67 -4.98 -13.53
CA GLU A 93 -17.53 -5.67 -12.56
C GLU A 93 -17.53 -5.01 -11.17
N ASP A 94 -16.41 -4.40 -10.77
CA ASP A 94 -16.28 -3.74 -9.47
C ASP A 94 -17.10 -2.44 -9.37
N CYS A 95 -17.60 -1.93 -10.50
CA CYS A 95 -18.45 -0.75 -10.59
C CYS A 95 -19.95 -1.07 -10.39
N LEU A 96 -20.34 -2.33 -10.53
CA LEU A 96 -21.74 -2.76 -10.49
C LEU A 96 -22.29 -2.67 -9.05
N GLY A 97 -23.63 -2.65 -8.91
CA GLY A 97 -24.27 -2.65 -7.58
C GLY A 97 -23.97 -1.41 -6.72
N GLY A 98 -23.66 -0.27 -7.35
CA GLY A 98 -23.28 0.96 -6.66
C GLY A 98 -21.80 1.06 -6.31
N GLY A 99 -20.98 0.15 -6.81
CA GLY A 99 -19.52 0.15 -6.68
C GLY A 99 -19.03 -0.47 -5.37
N LYS A 100 -18.00 -1.31 -5.46
CA LYS A 100 -17.28 -1.82 -4.28
C LYS A 100 -16.48 -0.69 -3.61
N SER A 101 -16.19 -0.85 -2.31
CA SER A 101 -15.22 0.02 -1.61
C SER A 101 -13.85 -0.14 -2.25
N LYS A 102 -13.18 0.98 -2.57
CA LYS A 102 -11.87 0.97 -3.21
C LYS A 102 -10.81 0.26 -2.38
N ALA A 103 -10.75 0.56 -1.08
CA ALA A 103 -9.79 -0.06 -0.18
C ALA A 103 -9.93 -1.59 -0.16
N MET A 104 -11.16 -2.10 -0.07
CA MET A 104 -11.43 -3.55 -0.03
C MET A 104 -11.18 -4.22 -1.39
N ALA A 105 -11.65 -3.62 -2.48
CA ALA A 105 -11.42 -4.15 -3.83
C ALA A 105 -9.93 -4.17 -4.20
N ALA A 106 -9.14 -3.18 -3.75
CA ALA A 106 -7.70 -3.16 -3.95
C ALA A 106 -7.01 -4.35 -3.24
N VAL A 107 -7.44 -4.68 -2.02
CA VAL A 107 -6.95 -5.86 -1.27
C VAL A 107 -7.29 -7.16 -1.98
N GLU A 108 -8.55 -7.32 -2.40
CA GLU A 108 -9.00 -8.48 -3.18
C GLU A 108 -8.13 -8.64 -4.44
N ARG A 109 -7.88 -7.53 -5.14
CA ARG A 109 -7.09 -7.53 -6.36
C ARG A 109 -5.63 -7.90 -6.13
N LEU A 110 -4.97 -7.30 -5.13
CA LEU A 110 -3.57 -7.63 -4.83
C LEU A 110 -3.42 -9.11 -4.48
N THR A 111 -4.30 -9.63 -3.63
CA THR A 111 -4.30 -11.05 -3.23
C THR A 111 -4.51 -11.98 -4.43
N LYS A 112 -5.36 -11.58 -5.39
CA LYS A 112 -5.58 -12.31 -6.64
C LYS A 112 -4.36 -12.28 -7.57
N ILE A 113 -3.63 -11.15 -7.62
CA ILE A 113 -2.40 -11.02 -8.43
C ILE A 113 -1.26 -11.84 -7.83
N PHE A 114 -1.05 -11.75 -6.52
CA PHE A 114 0.03 -12.44 -5.83
C PHE A 114 -0.43 -12.90 -4.43
N PRO A 115 -0.69 -14.21 -4.23
CA PRO A 115 -1.19 -14.74 -2.97
C PRO A 115 -0.28 -14.55 -1.76
N GLY A 116 1.02 -14.32 -1.97
CA GLY A 116 1.98 -14.07 -0.90
C GLY A 116 1.97 -12.63 -0.36
N VAL A 117 1.08 -11.77 -0.84
CA VAL A 117 0.89 -10.42 -0.28
C VAL A 117 0.00 -10.47 0.96
N SER A 118 0.42 -9.79 2.00
CA SER A 118 -0.38 -9.48 3.20
C SER A 118 -1.00 -8.09 3.02
N ALA A 119 -2.18 -8.05 2.38
CA ALA A 119 -2.89 -6.80 2.13
C ALA A 119 -4.07 -6.58 3.10
N VAL A 120 -4.24 -5.35 3.59
CA VAL A 120 -5.35 -4.94 4.47
C VAL A 120 -5.98 -3.64 3.95
N GLY A 121 -7.29 -3.47 4.12
CA GLY A 121 -8.03 -2.31 3.59
C GLY A 121 -8.92 -1.70 4.65
N TYR A 122 -8.88 -0.36 4.77
CA TYR A 122 -9.71 0.41 5.67
C TYR A 122 -10.59 1.37 4.88
N ASN A 123 -11.91 1.16 4.97
CA ASN A 123 -12.90 2.09 4.44
C ASN A 123 -13.16 3.21 5.44
N MET A 124 -12.25 4.18 5.53
CA MET A 124 -12.32 5.29 6.48
C MET A 124 -12.03 6.62 5.80
N SER A 125 -12.60 7.70 6.34
CA SER A 125 -12.33 9.06 5.88
C SER A 125 -11.12 9.63 6.59
N ILE A 126 -10.38 10.52 5.91
CA ILE A 126 -9.33 11.33 6.54
C ILE A 126 -9.88 12.76 6.65
N PRO A 127 -10.07 13.29 7.87
CA PRO A 127 -10.59 14.64 8.06
C PRO A 127 -9.74 15.70 7.34
N MET A 128 -10.42 16.56 6.58
CA MET A 128 -9.80 17.63 5.81
C MET A 128 -10.03 18.98 6.52
N PRO A 129 -8.99 19.82 6.66
CA PRO A 129 -9.17 21.20 7.12
C PRO A 129 -10.16 21.96 6.22
N GLY A 130 -10.93 22.87 6.83
CA GLY A 130 -11.90 23.71 6.11
C GLY A 130 -13.18 23.01 5.67
N HIS A 131 -13.30 21.69 5.86
CA HIS A 131 -14.55 20.97 5.63
C HIS A 131 -15.22 20.73 6.99
N PRO A 132 -16.39 21.34 7.26
CA PRO A 132 -17.07 21.14 8.52
C PRO A 132 -17.49 19.68 8.62
N VAL A 133 -16.93 18.99 9.62
CA VAL A 133 -17.53 17.75 10.13
C VAL A 133 -18.91 18.16 10.65
N SER A 134 -19.98 17.58 10.12
CA SER A 134 -21.34 17.92 10.54
C SER A 134 -21.40 17.94 12.06
N PHE A 135 -21.85 19.04 12.68
CA PHE A 135 -21.80 19.25 14.14
C PHE A 135 -22.69 18.30 14.95
N SER A 136 -23.18 17.21 14.33
CA SER A 136 -23.82 16.13 15.05
C SER A 136 -22.78 15.41 15.91
N GLN A 137 -23.18 15.06 17.14
CA GLN A 137 -22.32 14.37 18.09
C GLN A 137 -21.80 13.03 17.53
N ALA A 138 -22.61 12.35 16.71
CA ALA A 138 -22.23 11.11 16.05
C ALA A 138 -21.07 11.30 15.06
N THR A 139 -21.09 12.36 14.25
CA THR A 139 -20.05 12.63 13.25
C THR A 139 -18.74 13.04 13.92
N LEU A 140 -18.79 13.79 15.02
CA LEU A 140 -17.61 14.14 15.82
C LEU A 140 -16.95 12.90 16.43
N LEU A 141 -17.73 12.00 17.02
CA LEU A 141 -17.23 10.74 17.58
C LEU A 141 -16.63 9.84 16.51
N GLN A 142 -17.24 9.78 15.31
CA GLN A 142 -16.67 9.02 14.20
C GLN A 142 -15.35 9.63 13.71
N ALA A 143 -15.29 10.95 13.58
CA ALA A 143 -14.05 11.62 13.19
C ALA A 143 -12.92 11.37 14.20
N GLN A 144 -13.20 11.40 15.50
CA GLN A 144 -12.22 11.07 16.54
C GLN A 144 -11.70 9.63 16.37
N LYS A 145 -12.59 8.66 16.18
CA LYS A 145 -12.21 7.25 15.91
C LYS A 145 -11.37 7.11 14.65
N ASP A 146 -11.72 7.83 13.59
CA ASP A 146 -10.96 7.82 12.34
C ASP A 146 -9.56 8.41 12.55
N VAL A 147 -9.42 9.49 13.33
CA VAL A 147 -8.10 10.06 13.67
C VAL A 147 -7.27 9.07 14.50
N GLU A 148 -7.85 8.47 15.54
CA GLU A 148 -7.17 7.47 16.38
C GLU A 148 -6.69 6.27 15.55
N GLN A 149 -7.54 5.77 14.66
CA GLN A 149 -7.21 4.67 13.77
C GLN A 149 -6.11 5.08 12.77
N LEU A 150 -6.17 6.29 12.20
CA LEU A 150 -5.13 6.81 11.32
C LEU A 150 -3.79 6.92 12.05
N GLU A 151 -3.79 7.45 13.27
CA GLU A 151 -2.59 7.52 14.10
C GLU A 151 -2.01 6.13 14.33
N LYS A 152 -2.83 5.16 14.74
CA LYS A 152 -2.42 3.77 14.94
C LYS A 152 -1.76 3.20 13.68
N LEU A 153 -2.40 3.35 12.53
CA LEU A 153 -1.87 2.88 11.25
C LEU A 153 -0.52 3.53 10.92
N VAL A 154 -0.38 4.85 11.10
CA VAL A 154 0.89 5.54 10.84
C VAL A 154 2.02 5.03 11.74
N SER A 155 1.74 4.66 13.00
CA SER A 155 2.74 4.06 13.89
C SER A 155 3.12 2.62 13.53
N GLU A 156 2.17 1.82 13.04
CA GLU A 156 2.38 0.38 12.77
C GLU A 156 3.13 0.09 11.46
N HIS A 157 3.13 1.05 10.53
CA HIS A 157 3.75 0.91 9.21
C HIS A 157 5.11 1.58 9.18
N ASP A 158 6.01 1.15 8.30
CA ASP A 158 7.37 1.69 8.16
C ASP A 158 7.42 2.91 7.25
N VAL A 159 6.65 2.88 6.15
CA VAL A 159 6.58 3.94 5.13
C VAL A 159 5.13 4.35 4.94
N VAL A 160 4.89 5.67 4.85
CA VAL A 160 3.56 6.23 4.60
C VAL A 160 3.57 6.99 3.28
N PHE A 161 2.67 6.61 2.39
CA PHE A 161 2.46 7.26 1.09
C PHE A 161 1.19 8.12 1.13
N LEU A 162 1.35 9.41 0.84
CA LEU A 162 0.25 10.37 0.74
C LEU A 162 -0.26 10.44 -0.70
N LEU A 163 -1.19 9.56 -1.05
CA LEU A 163 -1.68 9.34 -2.42
C LEU A 163 -3.09 9.89 -2.65
N MET A 164 -3.50 10.81 -1.78
CA MET A 164 -4.77 11.52 -1.82
C MET A 164 -4.76 12.61 -2.90
N ASP A 165 -5.94 13.00 -3.38
CA ASP A 165 -6.14 13.91 -4.50
C ASP A 165 -5.95 15.39 -4.13
N THR A 166 -6.41 15.80 -2.94
CA THR A 166 -6.37 17.21 -2.49
C THR A 166 -5.16 17.53 -1.60
N ARG A 167 -4.87 18.82 -1.39
CA ARG A 167 -3.78 19.24 -0.47
C ARG A 167 -4.24 19.17 0.98
N GLU A 168 -5.50 19.51 1.20
CA GLU A 168 -6.20 19.56 2.48
C GLU A 168 -6.20 18.19 3.15
N SER A 169 -6.50 17.14 2.38
CA SER A 169 -6.50 15.76 2.87
C SER A 169 -5.12 15.25 3.28
N ARG A 170 -4.04 15.77 2.70
CA ARG A 170 -2.67 15.40 3.06
C ARG A 170 -2.19 16.04 4.36
N TRP A 171 -2.84 17.11 4.82
CA TRP A 171 -2.39 17.89 5.98
C TRP A 171 -2.33 17.04 7.25
N LEU A 172 -3.45 16.42 7.65
CA LEU A 172 -3.52 15.67 8.90
C LEU A 172 -2.55 14.46 8.93
N PRO A 173 -2.50 13.60 7.90
CA PRO A 173 -1.50 12.54 7.82
C PRO A 173 -0.05 13.05 7.91
N THR A 174 0.25 14.20 7.30
CA THR A 174 1.59 14.80 7.35
C THR A 174 1.95 15.23 8.76
N VAL A 175 1.02 15.87 9.48
CA VAL A 175 1.23 16.30 10.86
C VAL A 175 1.42 15.11 11.79
N ILE A 176 0.60 14.06 11.65
CA ILE A 176 0.72 12.82 12.44
C ILE A 176 2.04 12.11 12.14
N ALA A 177 2.44 12.00 10.88
CA ALA A 177 3.71 11.39 10.50
C ALA A 177 4.90 12.18 11.09
N ALA A 178 4.87 13.51 10.99
CA ALA A 178 5.91 14.37 11.55
C ALA A 178 6.00 14.25 13.08
N SER A 179 4.86 14.22 13.80
CA SER A 179 4.85 14.09 15.26
C SER A 179 5.41 12.73 15.72
N LYS A 180 5.18 11.67 14.94
CA LYS A 180 5.71 10.33 15.20
C LYS A 180 7.15 10.11 14.69
N ARG A 181 7.82 11.17 14.22
CA ARG A 181 9.18 11.10 13.62
C ARG A 181 9.27 10.04 12.53
N LYS A 182 8.26 9.96 11.66
CA LYS A 182 8.30 9.12 10.48
C LYS A 182 9.27 9.72 9.47
N ASP A 183 10.48 9.18 9.42
CA ASP A 183 11.53 9.62 8.48
C ASP A 183 11.16 9.34 7.01
N ARG A 184 10.20 8.44 6.76
CA ARG A 184 9.83 7.96 5.41
C ARG A 184 8.38 8.32 5.06
N LEU A 185 8.18 9.61 4.77
CA LEU A 185 6.93 10.14 4.22
C LEU A 185 7.10 10.39 2.72
N CYS A 186 6.36 9.65 1.89
CA CYS A 186 6.38 9.79 0.44
C CYS A 186 5.17 10.62 0.00
N SER A 187 5.40 11.82 -0.55
CA SER A 187 4.33 12.69 -1.07
C SER A 187 4.64 13.11 -2.52
N PRO A 188 3.62 13.35 -3.37
CA PRO A 188 3.85 13.92 -4.68
C PRO A 188 4.27 15.37 -4.47
N THR A 189 5.58 15.64 -4.48
CA THR A 189 6.09 17.00 -4.57
C THR A 189 5.63 17.63 -5.89
N SER A 190 5.40 18.95 -5.88
CA SER A 190 4.92 19.77 -7.00
C SER A 190 5.76 19.71 -8.29
N ARG A 191 6.90 19.01 -8.28
CA ARG A 191 7.65 18.65 -9.47
C ARG A 191 7.27 17.23 -9.85
N GLY A 192 6.30 17.11 -10.76
CA GLY A 192 5.95 15.84 -11.35
C GLY A 192 7.18 15.22 -12.00
N THR A 193 7.54 14.01 -11.58
CA THR A 193 7.86 12.84 -12.43
C THR A 193 8.50 11.73 -11.58
N SER A 194 7.95 10.52 -11.73
CA SER A 194 8.44 9.20 -11.30
C SER A 194 8.54 8.88 -9.79
N TRP A 195 7.50 8.19 -9.28
CA TRP A 195 7.53 7.50 -7.99
C TRP A 195 8.52 6.33 -7.94
N ASP A 196 8.83 5.73 -9.09
CA ASP A 196 9.77 4.60 -9.20
C ASP A 196 11.18 5.02 -8.76
N VAL A 197 11.55 6.28 -8.99
CA VAL A 197 12.85 6.82 -8.60
C VAL A 197 12.85 7.26 -7.13
N THR A 198 11.77 7.86 -6.61
CA THR A 198 11.73 8.37 -5.23
C THR A 198 11.72 7.27 -4.16
N PHE A 199 11.04 6.14 -4.38
CA PHE A 199 11.05 5.02 -3.42
C PHE A 199 12.41 4.31 -3.39
N VAL A 200 12.99 4.04 -4.57
CA VAL A 200 14.34 3.47 -4.68
C VAL A 200 15.37 4.45 -4.12
N MET A 201 15.29 5.75 -4.42
CA MET A 201 16.19 6.76 -3.85
C MET A 201 16.05 6.92 -2.33
N MET A 202 14.86 6.83 -1.74
CA MET A 202 14.71 6.89 -0.28
C MET A 202 15.32 5.68 0.44
N LEU A 203 15.32 4.51 -0.19
CA LEU A 203 16.02 3.33 0.32
C LEU A 203 17.53 3.41 0.06
N TRP A 204 17.94 3.97 -1.08
CA TRP A 204 19.34 4.12 -1.52
C TRP A 204 20.10 5.23 -0.77
N HIS A 205 19.45 6.34 -0.42
CA HIS A 205 20.09 7.48 0.28
C HIS A 205 20.59 7.14 1.70
N GLN A 206 20.32 5.95 2.22
CA GLN A 206 20.83 5.47 3.50
C GLN A 206 22.15 4.67 3.40
N GLU A 207 22.69 4.45 2.20
CA GLU A 207 23.97 3.73 1.97
C GLU A 207 25.15 4.64 1.56
N MET A 208 25.00 5.97 1.67
CA MET A 208 26.10 6.95 1.58
C MET A 208 26.04 7.92 2.76
#